data_AF-A0A1X7DSC7-F1
#
_entry.id   AF-A0A1X7DSC7-F1
#
_cell.length_a   1.000
_cell.length_b   1.000
_cell.length_c   1.000
_cell.angle_alpha   90.00
_cell.angle_beta   90.00
_cell.angle_gamma   90.00
#
_symmetry.space_group_name_H-M   'P 1'
#
loop_
_entity.id
_entity.type
_entity.pdbx_description
1 polymer ?
#
loop_
_entity_poly.entity_id
_entity_poly.type
_entity_poly.pdbx_seq_one_letter_code
_entity_poly.pdbx_strand_id
1 'polypeptide(L)' 'MSDNKDDKPYFLKDGTLVIPFSCPDHSYKYWKKEGKKLSEILTEMDTDKETWKKFTTDHHPDEAKETAESGESKG' A
#
# COMPACT_ATOMS: atom_id res chain seq x y z
N MET A 1 -0.47 -28.97 -5.43
CA MET A 1 -1.37 -27.80 -5.60
C MET A 1 -0.92 -26.83 -4.53
N SER A 2 -0.45 -25.64 -4.88
CA SER A 2 0.24 -24.78 -3.91
C SER A 2 -0.75 -24.18 -2.91
N ASP A 3 -0.78 -24.77 -1.72
CA ASP A 3 -1.35 -24.25 -0.49
C ASP A 3 -0.64 -22.95 -0.09
N ASN A 4 -1.04 -21.82 -0.66
CA ASN A 4 -0.71 -20.50 -0.12
C ASN A 4 -2.04 -19.78 0.16
N LYS A 5 -2.67 -20.21 1.27
CA LYS A 5 -3.63 -19.41 2.01
C LYS A 5 -2.84 -18.35 2.77
N ASP A 6 -2.30 -17.38 2.06
CA ASP A 6 -1.77 -16.20 2.72
C ASP A 6 -2.98 -15.39 3.18
N ASP A 7 -3.30 -15.46 4.48
CA ASP A 7 -4.26 -14.59 5.15
C ASP A 7 -3.74 -13.14 5.25
N LYS A 8 -3.07 -12.65 4.19
CA LYS A 8 -2.45 -11.33 4.08
C LYS A 8 -2.89 -10.68 2.77
N PRO A 9 -2.82 -9.35 2.65
CA PRO A 9 -3.08 -8.68 1.38
C PRO A 9 -2.11 -9.13 0.29
N TYR A 10 -2.61 -9.28 -0.93
CA TYR A 10 -1.81 -9.63 -2.10
C TYR A 10 -2.36 -8.98 -3.36
N PHE A 11 -1.53 -8.91 -4.41
CA PHE A 11 -1.96 -8.46 -5.73
C PHE A 11 -2.21 -9.66 -6.66
N LEU A 12 -3.28 -9.56 -7.44
CA LEU A 12 -3.49 -10.43 -8.59
C LEU A 12 -2.59 -10.00 -9.76
N LYS A 13 -2.43 -10.88 -10.76
CA LYS A 13 -1.64 -10.59 -11.98
C LYS A 13 -2.09 -9.36 -12.77
N ASP A 14 -3.36 -9.00 -12.62
CA ASP A 14 -3.97 -7.82 -13.26
C ASP A 14 -3.74 -6.51 -12.46
N GLY A 15 -3.08 -6.59 -11.29
CA GLY A 15 -2.84 -5.45 -10.41
C GLY A 15 -3.99 -5.15 -9.44
N THR A 16 -4.99 -6.04 -9.33
CA THR A 16 -6.05 -5.92 -8.33
C THR A 16 -5.52 -6.26 -6.93
N LEU A 17 -5.68 -5.34 -5.97
CA LEU A 17 -5.40 -5.57 -4.56
C LEU A 17 -6.51 -6.43 -3.95
N VAL A 18 -6.14 -7.56 -3.35
CA VAL A 18 -7.04 -8.45 -2.64
C VAL A 18 -6.66 -8.46 -1.17
N ILE A 19 -7.61 -8.10 -0.30
CA ILE A 19 -7.48 -8.21 1.16
C ILE A 19 -8.43 -9.32 1.63
N PRO A 20 -7.93 -10.51 1.97
CA PRO A 20 -8.76 -11.63 2.40
C PRO A 20 -9.58 -11.27 3.65
N PHE A 21 -10.84 -11.70 3.69
CA PHE A 21 -11.67 -11.49 4.88
C PHE A 21 -11.11 -12.20 6.12
N SER A 22 -10.52 -13.37 5.89
CA SER A 22 -9.80 -14.19 6.88
C SER A 22 -8.51 -13.57 7.39
N CYS A 23 -8.07 -12.43 6.82
CA CYS A 23 -6.89 -11.72 7.32
C CYS A 23 -7.08 -11.40 8.81
N PRO A 24 -6.24 -12.00 9.70
CA PRO A 24 -6.37 -11.82 11.14
C PRO A 24 -5.99 -10.41 11.56
N ASP A 25 -5.14 -9.76 10.75
CA ASP A 25 -4.76 -8.38 10.96
C ASP A 25 -5.83 -7.45 10.36
N HIS A 26 -6.66 -6.90 11.24
CA HIS A 26 -7.74 -6.00 10.85
C HIS A 26 -7.25 -4.64 10.36
N SER A 27 -5.98 -4.30 10.57
CA SER A 27 -5.42 -3.02 10.12
C SER A 27 -5.37 -2.96 8.59
N TYR A 28 -5.29 -4.09 7.90
CA TYR A 28 -5.38 -4.13 6.44
C TYR A 28 -6.81 -3.90 5.90
N LYS A 29 -7.84 -3.98 6.74
CA LYS A 29 -9.23 -3.72 6.32
C LYS A 29 -9.46 -2.21 6.32
N TYR A 30 -8.88 -1.50 5.35
CA TYR A 30 -8.87 -0.02 5.26
C TYR A 30 -10.27 0.63 5.29
N TRP A 31 -11.31 -0.12 4.95
CA TRP A 31 -12.71 0.31 5.03
C TRP A 31 -13.30 0.25 6.46
N LYS A 32 -12.55 -0.21 7.45
CA LYS A 32 -12.92 -0.23 8.87
C LYS A 32 -12.30 0.96 9.58
N LYS A 33 -12.94 1.37 10.69
CA LYS A 33 -12.46 2.47 11.53
C LYS A 33 -11.06 2.22 12.12
N GLU A 34 -10.73 0.96 12.37
CA GLU A 34 -9.44 0.51 12.92
C GLU A 34 -8.43 0.16 11.81
N GLY A 35 -8.83 0.31 10.54
CA GLY A 35 -7.98 0.06 9.38
C GLY A 35 -6.95 1.17 9.17
N LYS A 36 -5.76 0.78 8.71
CA LYS A 36 -4.76 1.69 8.16
C LYS A 36 -5.27 2.31 6.85
N LYS A 37 -4.64 3.41 6.46
CA LYS A 37 -4.89 4.01 5.14
C LYS A 37 -4.39 3.09 4.04
N LEU A 38 -5.03 3.19 2.88
CA LEU A 38 -4.62 2.43 1.70
C LEU A 38 -3.17 2.75 1.30
N SER A 39 -2.74 4.01 1.38
CA SER A 39 -1.35 4.39 1.09
C SER A 39 -0.33 3.71 2.02
N GLU A 40 -0.66 3.51 3.31
CA GLU A 40 0.24 2.77 4.21
C GLU A 40 0.34 1.30 3.83
N ILE A 41 -0.79 0.67 3.50
CA ILE A 41 -0.82 -0.73 3.05
C ILE A 41 -0.01 -0.88 1.75
N LEU A 42 -0.21 0.01 0.79
CA LEU A 42 0.51 -0.01 -0.49
C LEU A 42 2.02 0.23 -0.29
N THR A 43 2.40 1.04 0.70
CA THR A 43 3.81 1.29 1.08
C THR A 43 4.43 0.04 1.68
N GLU A 44 3.74 -0.62 2.62
CA GLU A 44 4.20 -1.88 3.22
C GLU A 44 4.35 -3.00 2.18
N MET A 45 3.53 -2.97 1.14
CA MET A 45 3.56 -3.93 0.03
C MET A 45 4.57 -3.58 -1.07
N ASP A 46 5.36 -2.50 -0.90
CA ASP A 46 6.34 -2.02 -1.89
C ASP A 46 5.74 -1.90 -3.31
N THR A 47 4.57 -1.29 -3.37
CA THR A 47 3.79 -1.18 -4.62
C THR A 47 4.43 -0.17 -5.56
N ASP A 48 4.40 -0.42 -6.87
CA ASP A 48 4.86 0.54 -7.88
C ASP A 48 3.93 1.78 -8.04
N LYS A 49 4.47 2.89 -8.56
CA LYS A 49 3.77 4.17 -8.80
C LYS A 49 2.53 4.01 -9.70
N GLU A 50 2.56 3.16 -10.72
CA GLU A 50 1.41 2.93 -11.61
C GLU A 50 0.26 2.25 -10.86
N THR A 51 0.58 1.22 -10.07
CA THR A 51 -0.43 0.51 -9.27
C THR A 51 -0.97 1.41 -8.16
N TRP A 52 -0.11 2.17 -7.49
CA TRP A 52 -0.48 3.12 -6.45
C TRP A 52 -1.55 4.11 -6.92
N LYS A 53 -1.37 4.71 -8.10
CA LYS A 53 -2.29 5.69 -8.69
C LYS A 53 -3.68 5.13 -9.00
N LYS A 54 -3.82 3.81 -9.12
CA LYS A 54 -5.13 3.14 -9.32
C LYS A 54 -5.94 3.07 -8.02
N PHE A 55 -5.27 3.07 -6.88
CA PHE A 55 -5.89 2.83 -5.58
C PHE A 55 -6.04 4.11 -4.75
N THR A 56 -5.12 5.05 -4.88
CA THR A 56 -5.13 6.28 -4.08
C THR A 56 -4.63 7.48 -4.90
N THR A 57 -5.10 8.67 -4.51
CA THR A 57 -4.61 9.97 -5.02
C THR A 57 -3.52 10.57 -4.14
N ASP A 58 -3.10 9.84 -3.10
CA ASP A 58 -2.02 10.24 -2.19
C ASP A 58 -0.66 10.16 -2.90
N HIS A 59 0.34 10.90 -2.40
CA HIS A 59 1.68 10.86 -2.99
C HIS A 59 2.38 9.53 -2.71
N HIS A 60 3.04 8.96 -3.72
CA HIS A 60 3.84 7.78 -3.51
C HIS A 60 5.00 8.08 -2.54
N PRO A 61 5.39 7.17 -1.63
CA PRO A 61 6.48 7.41 -0.67
C PRO A 61 7.82 7.73 -1.36
N ASP A 62 8.02 7.22 -2.57
CA ASP A 62 9.16 7.56 -3.42
C ASP A 62 9.12 9.04 -3.85
N GLU A 63 7.95 9.57 -4.25
CA GLU A 63 7.76 11.00 -4.60
C GLU A 63 8.01 11.94 -3.41
N ALA A 64 7.68 11.48 -2.20
CA ALA A 64 7.94 12.22 -0.97
C ALA A 64 9.45 12.31 -0.65
N LYS A 65 10.25 11.28 -1.00
CA LYS A 65 11.71 11.32 -0.83
C LYS A 65 12.38 12.29 -1.78
N GLU A 66 11.93 12.38 -3.03
CA GLU A 66 12.49 13.30 -4.05
C GLU A 66 12.30 14.78 -3.64
N THR A 67 11.25 15.07 -2.87
CA THR A 67 10.99 16.43 -2.36
C THR A 67 11.80 16.75 -1.09
N ALA A 68 12.13 15.74 -0.27
CA ALA A 68 12.89 15.95 0.96
C ALA A 68 14.39 16.22 0.71
N GLU A 69 14.95 15.77 -0.41
CA GLU A 69 16.36 15.99 -0.76
C GLU A 69 16.63 17.32 -1.49
N SER A 70 15.59 18.08 -1.85
CA SER A 70 15.73 19.42 -2.46
C SER A 70 15.44 20.58 -1.47
N GLY A 71 15.29 20.26 -0.18
CA GLY A 71 14.86 21.18 0.87
C GLY A 71 15.92 21.57 1.90
N GLU A 72 17.22 21.38 1.66
CA GLU A 72 18.28 21.90 2.53
C GLU A 72 19.12 22.93 1.78
N SER A 73 18.68 24.18 1.81
CA SER A 73 19.46 25.37 1.44
C SER A 73 18.94 26.58 2.22
N LYS A 74 19.21 26.60 3.52
CA LYS A 74 19.12 27.80 4.38
C LYS A 74 19.83 27.52 5.71
N GLY A 75 20.89 28.21 6.12
CA GLY A 75 21.66 29.32 5.56
C GLY A 75 22.95 29.50 6.36
#